data_AF-A0A7C5Y6S6-F1
#
_entry.id   AF-A0A7C5Y6S6-F1
#
_cell.length_a   1.000
_cell.length_b   1.000
_cell.length_c   1.000
_cell.angle_alpha   90.00
_cell.angle_beta   90.00
_cell.angle_gamma   90.00
#
_symmetry.space_group_name_H-M   'P 1'
#
loop_
_entity.id
_entity.type
_entity.pdbx_description
1 polymer ?
#
loop_
_entity_poly.entity_id
_entity_poly.type
_entity_poly.pdbx_seq_one_letter_code
_entity_poly.pdbx_strand_id
1 'polypeptide(L)' 'QGIELAIFLSEYENGEVHVSFRSRDWFDCSRLAVLLGGGGHPRAAGCTLKGNLEAIIEEVIREAKTMFIAQNETLGR' A
#
# COMPACT_ATOMS: atom_id res chain seq x y z
N GLN A 1 -10.00 -13.87 -8.46
CA GLN A 1 -9.16 -13.70 -9.68
C GLN A 1 -9.36 -12.27 -10.17
N GLY A 2 -8.32 -11.58 -10.66
CA GLY A 2 -8.42 -10.18 -11.13
C GLY A 2 -7.96 -9.09 -10.15
N ILE A 3 -7.33 -9.46 -9.02
CA ILE A 3 -6.76 -8.48 -8.08
C ILE A 3 -5.33 -8.12 -8.53
N GLU A 4 -5.07 -6.82 -8.71
CA GLU A 4 -3.74 -6.31 -9.05
C GLU A 4 -2.95 -5.89 -7.81
N LEU A 5 -3.61 -5.31 -6.81
CA LEU A 5 -3.04 -4.87 -5.54
C LEU A 5 -3.88 -5.40 -4.38
N ALA A 6 -3.25 -6.10 -3.46
CA ALA A 6 -3.81 -6.50 -2.18
C ALA A 6 -3.11 -5.73 -1.06
N ILE A 7 -3.91 -5.22 -0.13
CA ILE A 7 -3.46 -4.47 1.04
C ILE A 7 -3.99 -5.17 2.28
N PHE A 8 -3.12 -5.47 3.23
CA PHE A 8 -3.48 -6.06 4.51
C PHE A 8 -3.01 -5.17 5.64
N LEU A 9 -3.90 -4.83 6.57
CA LEU A 9 -3.60 -4.02 7.75
C LEU A 9 -3.84 -4.86 9.01
N SER A 10 -2.90 -4.82 9.95
CA SER A 10 -3.01 -5.48 11.24
C SER A 10 -2.64 -4.50 12.35
N GLU A 11 -3.57 -4.25 13.26
CA GLU A 11 -3.37 -3.41 14.44
C GLU A 11 -2.74 -4.22 15.59
N TYR A 12 -1.84 -3.59 16.32
CA TYR A 12 -1.15 -4.13 17.50
C TYR A 12 -1.43 -3.27 18.74
N GLU A 13 -1.23 -3.86 19.93
CA GLU A 13 -1.61 -3.27 21.23
C GLU A 13 -0.97 -1.89 21.53
N ASN A 14 0.12 -1.54 20.85
CA ASN A 14 0.83 -0.26 21.01
C ASN A 14 0.32 0.86 20.08
N GLY A 15 -0.80 0.64 19.37
CA GLY A 15 -1.33 1.56 18.37
C GLY A 15 -0.51 1.60 17.09
N GLU A 16 0.32 0.57 16.85
CA GLU A 16 0.98 0.36 15.58
C GLU A 16 0.09 -0.46 14.65
N VAL A 17 0.10 -0.08 13.38
CA VAL A 17 -0.59 -0.77 12.31
C VAL A 17 0.44 -1.20 11.28
N HIS A 18 0.60 -2.51 11.13
CA HIS A 18 1.43 -3.06 10.07
C HIS A 18 0.63 -3.14 8.80
N VAL A 19 1.16 -2.56 7.73
CA VAL A 19 0.55 -2.56 6.41
C VAL A 19 1.43 -3.37 5.47
N SER A 20 0.86 -4.41 4.87
CA SER A 20 1.50 -5.26 3.87
C SER A 20 0.85 -5.08 2.50
N PHE A 21 1.69 -4.86 1.49
CA PHE A 21 1.28 -4.72 0.10
C PHE A 21 1.78 -5.90 -0.73
N ARG A 22 0.89 -6.45 -1.57
CA ARG A 22 1.25 -7.43 -2.58
C ARG A 22 0.64 -7.02 -3.91
N SER A 23 1.46 -6.98 -4.95
CA SER A 23 0.98 -6.73 -6.30
C SER A 23 1.26 -7.88 -7.23
N ARG A 24 0.50 -7.96 -8.33
CA ARG A 24 0.51 -9.11 -9.22
C ARG A 24 1.37 -8.90 -10.45
N ASP A 25 0.98 -7.98 -11.34
CA ASP A 25 1.55 -7.94 -12.69
C ASP A 25 2.36 -6.68 -12.97
N TRP A 26 1.81 -5.50 -12.69
CA TRP A 26 2.37 -4.24 -13.16
C TRP A 26 2.52 -3.18 -12.08
N PHE A 27 1.66 -3.16 -11.06
CA PHE A 27 1.72 -2.14 -10.02
C PHE A 27 2.97 -2.31 -9.13
N ASP A 28 3.83 -1.30 -9.06
CA ASP A 28 4.96 -1.26 -8.14
C ASP A 28 4.49 -0.79 -6.76
N CYS A 29 4.32 -1.74 -5.83
CA CYS A 29 3.88 -1.45 -4.47
C CYS A 29 5.01 -0.96 -3.54
N SER A 30 6.27 -1.03 -3.97
CA SER A 30 7.38 -0.50 -3.17
C SER A 30 7.32 1.01 -3.06
N ARG A 31 6.91 1.68 -4.15
CA ARG A 31 6.73 3.15 -4.17
C ARG A 31 5.67 3.62 -3.18
N LEU A 32 4.56 2.87 -3.07
CA LEU A 32 3.51 3.14 -2.08
C LEU A 32 4.02 2.96 -0.66
N ALA A 33 4.76 1.88 -0.40
CA ALA A 33 5.35 1.64 0.92
C ALA A 33 6.35 2.75 1.30
N VAL A 34 7.22 3.17 0.38
CA VAL A 34 8.20 4.25 0.62
C VAL A 34 7.51 5.59 0.91
N LEU A 35 6.43 5.91 0.18
CA LEU A 35 5.63 7.12 0.45
C LEU A 35 5.09 7.14 1.89
N LEU A 36 4.69 5.98 2.40
CA LEU A 36 4.17 5.79 3.75
C LEU A 36 5.28 5.50 4.80
N GLY A 37 6.55 5.78 4.47
CA GLY A 37 7.68 5.64 5.40
C GLY A 37 8.21 4.22 5.60
N GLY A 38 7.85 3.27 4.74
CA GLY A 38 8.36 1.90 4.72
C GLY A 38 9.25 1.59 3.52
N GLY A 39 9.13 0.37 2.99
CA GLY A 39 9.92 -0.08 1.84
C GLY A 39 9.67 -1.53 1.42
N GLY A 40 10.50 -2.05 0.52
CA GLY A 40 10.43 -3.43 0.04
C GLY A 40 10.68 -3.55 -1.46
N HIS A 41 10.04 -4.54 -2.08
CA HIS A 41 10.19 -4.86 -3.51
C HIS A 41 8.92 -4.51 -4.30
N PRO A 42 9.01 -4.33 -5.64
CA PRO A 42 7.86 -3.93 -6.46
C PRO A 42 6.61 -4.80 -6.35
N ARG A 43 6.77 -6.10 -6.01
CA ARG A 43 5.66 -7.06 -5.83
C ARG A 43 5.31 -7.34 -4.37
N ALA A 44 6.15 -6.90 -3.43
CA ALA A 44 6.03 -7.22 -2.01
C ALA A 44 6.71 -6.14 -1.15
N ALA A 45 5.91 -5.28 -0.54
CA ALA A 45 6.39 -4.18 0.29
C ALA A 45 5.51 -4.00 1.53
N GLY A 46 5.91 -3.11 2.44
CA GLY A 46 5.12 -2.78 3.62
C GLY A 46 5.65 -1.59 4.40
N CYS A 47 4.86 -1.12 5.35
CA CYS A 47 5.21 -0.06 6.28
C CYS A 47 4.55 -0.31 7.64
N THR A 48 5.06 0.34 8.68
CA THR A 48 4.44 0.38 10.01
C THR A 48 4.05 1.82 10.30
N LEU A 49 2.77 2.04 10.55
CA LEU A 49 2.21 3.34 10.87
C LEU A 49 1.74 3.34 12.33
N LYS A 50 1.67 4.51 12.95
CA LYS A 50 1.23 4.65 14.34
C LYS A 50 0.05 5.60 14.41
N GLY A 51 -1.03 5.18 15.05
CA GLY A 51 -2.23 5.99 15.18
C GLY A 51 -3.52 5.17 15.13
N ASN A 52 -4.63 5.86 14.93
CA ASN A 52 -5.95 5.24 14.81
C ASN A 52 -6.06 4.44 13.50
N LEU A 53 -6.55 3.20 13.61
CA LEU A 53 -6.68 2.28 12.48
C LEU A 53 -7.54 2.83 11.34
N GLU A 54 -8.68 3.48 11.63
CA GLU A 54 -9.59 4.02 10.61
C GLU A 54 -8.91 5.13 9.80
N ALA A 55 -8.26 6.07 10.49
CA ALA A 55 -7.50 7.14 9.83
C ALA A 55 -6.37 6.59 8.94
N ILE A 56 -5.68 5.53 9.40
CA ILE A 56 -4.63 4.86 8.64
C ILE A 56 -5.21 4.15 7.41
N ILE A 57 -6.36 3.48 7.54
CA ILE A 57 -7.04 2.84 6.40
C ILE A 57 -7.39 3.88 5.33
N GLU A 58 -7.95 5.02 5.74
CA GLU A 58 -8.31 6.11 4.82
C GLU A 58 -7.08 6.68 4.08
N GLU A 59 -5.99 6.94 4.80
CA GLU A 59 -4.74 7.41 4.24
C GLU A 59 -4.16 6.40 3.23
N VAL A 60 -4.01 5.14 3.64
CA VAL A 60 -3.44 4.07 2.80
C VAL A 60 -4.26 3.87 1.53
N ILE A 61 -5.59 3.85 1.62
CA ILE A 61 -6.46 3.68 0.45
C ILE A 61 -6.37 4.88 -0.49
N ARG A 62 -6.32 6.11 0.04
CA ARG A 62 -6.19 7.32 -0.77
C ARG A 62 -4.89 7.31 -1.58
N GLU A 63 -3.76 7.08 -0.91
CA GLU A 63 -2.46 7.05 -1.58
C GLU A 63 -2.35 5.89 -2.57
N ALA A 64 -2.89 4.72 -2.22
CA ALA A 64 -2.93 3.56 -3.12
C ALA A 64 -3.73 3.86 -4.40
N LYS A 65 -4.91 4.49 -4.30
CA LYS A 65 -5.74 4.86 -5.46
C LYS A 65 -5.04 5.85 -6.37
N THR A 66 -4.49 6.93 -5.80
CA THR A 66 -3.77 7.96 -6.56
C THR A 66 -2.60 7.33 -7.32
N MET A 67 -1.80 6.49 -6.65
CA MET A 67 -0.66 5.85 -7.27
C MET A 67 -1.06 4.78 -8.31
N PHE A 68 -2.15 4.07 -8.08
CA PHE A 68 -2.66 3.06 -9.01
C PHE A 68 -3.03 3.69 -10.35
N ILE A 69 -3.78 4.80 -10.32
CA ILE A 69 -4.15 5.55 -11.52
C ILE A 69 -2.90 6.04 -12.26
N ALA A 70 -1.97 6.69 -11.56
CA ALA A 70 -0.76 7.24 -12.16
C ALA A 70 0.13 6.16 -12.84
N GLN A 71 0.31 5.01 -12.20
CA GLN A 71 1.08 3.90 -12.78
C GLN A 71 0.34 3.23 -13.93
N ASN A 72 -1.00 3.11 -13.86
CA ASN A 72 -1.82 2.56 -14.92
C ASN A 72 -1.73 3.41 -16.20
N GLU A 73 -1.87 4.74 -16.06
CA GLU A 73 -1.75 5.71 -17.16
C GLU A 73 -0.35 5.68 -17.79
N THR A 74 0.70 5.61 -16.96
CA THR A 74 2.09 5.55 -17.43
C THR A 74 2.35 4.31 -18.30
N LEU A 75 1.65 3.21 -18.04
CA LEU A 75 1.75 1.96 -18.79
C LEU A 75 0.80 1.87 -19.99
N GLY A 76 -0.05 2.88 -20.20
CA GLY A 76 -1.06 2.90 -21.26
C GLY A 76 -2.09 1.77 -21.12
N ARG A 77 -2.44 1.39 -19.89
CA ARG A 77 -3.41 0.34 -19.56
C ARG A 77 -4.80 0.88 -19.27
#